data_AF-A0A7V1AR68-F1
#
_entry.id   AF-A0A7V1AR68-F1
#
_cell.length_a   1.000
_cell.length_b   1.000
_cell.length_c   1.000
_cell.angle_alpha   90.00
_cell.angle_beta   90.00
_cell.angle_gamma   90.00
#
_symmetry.space_group_name_H-M   'P 1'
#
loop_
_entity.id
_entity.type
_entity.pdbx_description
1 polymer ?
#
loop_
_entity_poly.entity_id
_entity_poly.type
_entity_poly.pdbx_seq_one_letter_code
_entity_poly.pdbx_strand_id
1 'polypeptide(L)' 'MSYLFGNAKTSVDDKGRLSLPAVFRNAINEKIRNKLFLTLGHDNSIYGYPLDEWKKIIERNRLKDYDDPQVR' A
#
# COMPACT_ATOMS: atom_id res chain seq x y z
N MET A 1 -14.70 -11.28 9.80
CA MET A 1 -13.30 -10.84 9.58
C MET A 1 -13.22 -10.13 8.24
N SER A 2 -12.66 -8.93 8.18
CA SER A 2 -12.48 -8.18 6.93
C SER A 2 -11.12 -8.49 6.29
N TYR A 3 -11.09 -8.75 4.99
CA TYR A 3 -9.89 -9.13 4.23
C TYR A 3 -9.70 -8.20 3.02
N LEU A 4 -8.45 -7.92 2.65
CA LEU A 4 -8.08 -7.27 1.38
C LEU A 4 -7.78 -8.36 0.34
N PHE A 5 -8.81 -9.06 -0.11
CA PHE A 5 -8.69 -10.09 -1.13
C PHE A 5 -9.72 -9.86 -2.23
N GLY A 6 -9.32 -10.08 -3.48
CA GLY A 6 -10.15 -9.89 -4.66
C GLY A 6 -9.54 -8.87 -5.63
N ASN A 7 -10.26 -8.63 -6.74
CA ASN A 7 -9.91 -7.63 -7.73
C ASN A 7 -11.16 -6.83 -8.11
N ALA A 8 -10.96 -5.59 -8.52
CA ALA A 8 -12.01 -4.75 -9.08
C ALA A 8 -11.39 -3.77 -10.08
N LYS A 9 -12.06 -3.57 -11.22
CA LYS A 9 -11.64 -2.59 -12.21
C LYS A 9 -12.20 -1.21 -11.85
N THR A 10 -11.33 -0.20 -11.89
CA THR A 10 -11.71 1.20 -11.67
C THR A 10 -10.88 2.06 -12.62
N SER A 11 -11.43 3.18 -13.05
CA SER A 11 -10.70 4.20 -13.80
C SER A 11 -10.11 5.24 -12.85
N VAL A 12 -8.97 5.78 -13.24
CA VAL A 12 -8.37 6.96 -12.60
C VAL A 12 -9.01 8.20 -13.22
N ASP A 13 -9.36 9.17 -12.39
CA ASP A 13 -9.92 10.45 -12.88
C ASP A 13 -8.82 11.39 -13.41
N ASP A 14 -9.23 12.52 -14.00
CA ASP A 14 -8.32 13.53 -14.56
C ASP A 14 -7.37 14.16 -13.53
N LYS A 15 -7.62 13.95 -12.23
CA LYS A 15 -6.82 14.44 -11.11
C LYS A 15 -5.91 13.34 -10.54
N GLY A 16 -5.81 12.19 -11.20
CA GLY A 16 -4.99 11.07 -10.74
C GLY A 16 -5.59 10.34 -9.54
N ARG A 17 -6.88 10.50 -9.23
CA ARG A 17 -7.53 9.85 -8.08
C ARG A 17 -8.15 8.55 -8.52
N LEU A 18 -8.00 7.53 -7.67
CA LEU A 18 -8.65 6.25 -7.82
C LEU A 18 -9.78 6.12 -6.81
N SER A 19 -11.00 5.92 -7.29
CA SER A 19 -12.13 5.60 -6.43
C SER A 19 -11.99 4.19 -5.87
N LEU A 20 -11.82 4.09 -4.56
CA LEU A 20 -11.68 2.80 -3.89
C LEU A 20 -12.98 1.96 -4.04
N PRO A 21 -12.91 0.76 -4.62
CA PRO A 21 -14.04 -0.14 -4.78
C PRO A 21 -14.72 -0.46 -3.45
N ALA A 22 -16.05 -0.53 -3.46
CA ALA A 22 -16.85 -0.79 -2.25
C ALA A 22 -16.43 -2.06 -1.51
N VAL A 23 -16.00 -3.10 -2.25
CA VAL A 23 -15.56 -4.39 -1.72
C VAL A 23 -14.39 -4.27 -0.74
N PHE A 24 -13.54 -3.25 -0.92
CA PHE A 24 -12.35 -3.03 -0.09
C PHE A 24 -12.56 -1.99 1.02
N ARG A 25 -13.65 -1.20 0.97
CA ARG A 25 -13.91 -0.11 1.93
C ARG A 25 -14.05 -0.62 3.36
N ASN A 26 -14.74 -1.75 3.56
CA ASN A 26 -14.93 -2.33 4.90
C ASN A 26 -13.59 -2.76 5.52
N ALA A 27 -12.72 -3.39 4.72
CA ALA A 27 -11.40 -3.80 5.17
C ALA A 27 -10.48 -2.61 5.50
N ILE A 28 -10.57 -1.52 4.74
CA ILE A 28 -9.77 -0.30 4.99
C ILE A 28 -10.28 0.47 6.22
N ASN A 29 -11.59 0.51 6.45
CA ASN A 29 -12.15 1.24 7.58
C ASN A 29 -11.82 0.57 8.91
N GLU A 30 -12.05 -0.75 9.02
CA GLU A 30 -11.86 -1.50 10.27
C GLU A 30 -10.39 -1.67 10.65
N LYS A 31 -9.52 -1.98 9.68
CA LYS A 31 -8.12 -2.36 9.97
C LYS A 31 -7.11 -1.26 9.70
N ILE A 32 -7.43 -0.31 8.82
CA ILE A 32 -6.45 0.63 8.25
C ILE A 32 -6.76 2.08 8.67
N ARG A 33 -7.80 2.30 9.49
CA ARG A 33 -8.20 3.62 10.03
C ARG A 33 -8.30 4.69 8.94
N ASN A 34 -8.76 4.31 7.75
CA ASN A 34 -8.86 5.16 6.55
C ASN A 34 -7.53 5.83 6.13
N LYS A 35 -6.37 5.23 6.45
CA LYS A 35 -5.04 5.75 6.07
C LYS A 35 -4.19 4.65 5.46
N LEU A 36 -3.94 4.75 4.15
CA LEU A 36 -3.04 3.87 3.42
C LEU A 36 -1.71 4.56 3.13
N PHE A 37 -0.62 3.81 3.25
CA PHE A 37 0.73 4.23 2.85
C PHE A 37 1.04 3.60 1.49
N LEU A 38 1.35 4.43 0.51
CA LEU A 38 1.58 4.00 -0.87
C LEU A 38 3.07 4.01 -1.20
N THR A 39 3.52 3.02 -1.96
CA THR A 39 4.86 2.96 -2.55
C THR A 39 4.79 2.37 -3.96
N LEU A 40 5.79 2.64 -4.77
CA LEU A 40 5.95 1.99 -6.07
C LEU A 40 6.16 0.49 -5.86
N GLY A 41 5.40 -0.30 -6.61
CA GLY A 41 5.52 -1.75 -6.70
C GLY A 41 6.25 -2.17 -7.97
N HIS A 42 6.20 -3.46 -8.28
CA HIS A 42 6.75 -3.99 -9.53
C HIS A 42 5.73 -3.87 -10.67
N ASP A 43 6.17 -4.01 -11.92
CA ASP A 43 5.29 -4.09 -13.10
C ASP A 43 4.29 -2.92 -13.20
N ASN A 44 4.76 -1.68 -12.98
CA ASN A 44 3.95 -0.46 -12.99
C ASN A 44 2.76 -0.48 -12.01
N SER A 45 2.91 -1.17 -10.88
CA SER A 45 1.90 -1.22 -9.83
C SER A 45 2.23 -0.28 -8.66
N ILE A 46 1.21 -0.02 -7.84
CA ILE A 46 1.34 0.70 -6.57
C ILE A 46 0.95 -0.26 -5.47
N TYR A 47 1.80 -0.38 -4.45
CA TYR A 47 1.50 -1.13 -3.24
C TYR A 47 0.92 -0.21 -2.18
N GLY A 48 -0.07 -0.70 -1.44
CA GLY A 48 -0.70 0.00 -0.32
C GLY A 48 -0.60 -0.81 0.95
N TYR A 49 -0.09 -0.20 2.02
CA TYR A 49 0.10 -0.84 3.31
C TYR A 49 -0.67 -0.14 4.43
N PRO A 50 -1.21 -0.90 5.42
CA PRO A 50 -1.55 -0.35 6.72
C PRO A 50 -0.32 0.22 7.43
N LEU A 51 -0.50 1.20 8.30
CA LEU A 51 0.59 1.83 9.05
C LEU A 51 1.48 0.81 9.79
N ASP A 52 0.88 -0.18 10.43
CA ASP A 52 1.62 -1.13 11.26
C ASP A 52 2.52 -2.05 10.42
N GLU A 53 2.06 -2.46 9.24
CA GLU A 53 2.88 -3.23 8.29
C GLU A 53 3.94 -2.34 7.63
N TRP A 54 3.58 -1.11 7.28
CA TRP A 54 4.53 -0.14 6.74
C TRP A 54 5.72 0.09 7.70
N LYS A 55 5.44 0.26 8.99
CA LYS A 55 6.49 0.39 10.02
C LYS A 55 7.42 -0.82 10.07
N LYS A 56 6.88 -2.04 9.96
CA LYS A 56 7.69 -3.28 9.93
C LYS A 56 8.58 -3.34 8.68
N ILE A 57 8.08 -2.91 7.53
CA ILE A 57 8.85 -2.87 6.28
C ILE A 57 10.01 -1.88 6.41
N ILE A 58 9.73 -0.66 6.88
CA ILE A 58 10.76 0.36 7.11
C ILE A 58 11.82 -0.14 8.10
N GLU A 59 11.42 -0.77 9.20
CA GLU A 59 12.35 -1.28 10.20
C GLU A 59 13.23 -2.41 9.62
N ARG A 60 12.63 -3.33 8.85
CA ARG A 60 13.38 -4.39 8.16
C ARG A 60 14.37 -3.84 7.13
N ASN A 61 13.99 -2.80 6.39
CA ASN A 61 14.83 -2.22 5.35
C ASN A 61 15.91 -1.29 5.93
N ARG A 62 15.64 -0.62 7.05
CA ARG A 62 16.66 0.16 7.79
C ARG A 62 17.88 -0.68 8.19
N LEU A 63 17.69 -1.97 8.44
CA LEU A 63 18.79 -2.90 8.76
C LEU A 63 19.62 -3.30 7.54
N LYS A 64 19.20 -2.96 6.31
CA LYS A 64 19.88 -3.33 5.07
C LYS A 64 20.63 -2.19 4.39
N ASP A 65 20.32 -0.93 4.72
CA ASP A 65 20.74 0.23 3.92
C ASP A 65 21.76 1.17 4.57
N TYR A 66 22.77 0.65 5.29
CA TYR A 66 23.91 1.51 5.67
C TYR A 66 25.30 1.06 5.18
N ASP A 67 25.45 -0.17 4.68
CA ASP A 67 26.73 -0.67 4.16
C ASP A 67 26.66 -1.25 2.73
N ASP A 68 25.52 -1.19 2.03
CA ASP A 68 25.41 -1.71 0.65
C ASP A 68 25.70 -0.60 -0.40
N PRO A 69 26.80 -0.69 -1.17
CA PRO A 69 27.14 0.29 -2.21
C PRO A 69 26.17 0.29 -3.39
N GLN A 70 25.29 -0.72 -3.53
CA GLN A 70 24.35 -0.86 -4.65
C GLN A 70 23.02 -0.11 -4.41
N VAL A 71 22.78 0.42 -3.21
CA VAL A 71 21.56 1.15 -2.84
C VAL A 71 21.74 2.68 -2.98
N ARG A 72 22.88 3.15 -3.48
CA ARG A 72 23.14 4.56 -3.84
C ARG A 72 22.95 4.84 -5.32
#